data_AF-A0A970ALT6-F1
#
_entry.id   AF-A0A970ALT6-F1
#
_cell.length_a   1.000
_cell.length_b   1.000
_cell.length_c   1.000
_cell.angle_alpha   90.00
_cell.angle_beta   90.00
_cell.angle_gamma   90.00
#
_symmetry.space_group_name_H-M   'P 1'
#
loop_
_entity.id
_entity.type
_entity.pdbx_description
1 polymer ?
#
loop_
_entity_poly.entity_id
_entity_poly.type
_entity_poly.pdbx_seq_one_letter_code
_entity_poly.pdbx_strand_id
1 'polypeptide(L)'
;MGKSEQIVILDSESRHIGKECIKCQEKFVENDEIVECPRCHQLHHVDCWKAQGGCGRYGCPQIAKTVIDTSPKGDGPPPSIPRKYIYAGITVALVIILTMIFWPKPPDPAAGRTKVVALIEAGLEEVEELNRIVDQFNNTSEDIYIVLQTTSVTLLEQQLMVRAAAGDAPDIFSLPYNRYETFLNLDAFYPLGIEEEPYYGVEHPSKLRTLHIFFATKHPEESIKVLKYLVTEMPRQDLSLLKEQTGLIVPDTVLDIESFLAQ
;
A
#
# COMPACT_ATOMS: atom_id res chain seq x y z
N MET A 1 -0.27 -4.67 61.56
CA MET A 1 -0.76 -3.29 61.81
C MET A 1 0.45 -2.37 61.73
N GLY A 2 0.60 -1.59 60.66
CA GLY A 2 1.74 -0.69 60.48
C GLY A 2 1.57 0.58 61.30
N LYS A 3 2.65 1.09 61.90
CA LYS A 3 2.64 2.35 62.65
C LYS A 3 2.09 3.49 61.77
N SER A 4 1.18 4.28 62.32
CA SER A 4 0.64 5.48 61.67
C SER A 4 1.71 6.59 61.66
N GLU A 5 1.67 7.42 60.62
CA GLU A 5 2.46 8.66 60.57
C GLU A 5 2.05 9.59 61.72
N GLN A 6 3.02 10.20 62.39
CA GLN A 6 2.80 11.15 63.48
C GLN A 6 3.38 12.50 63.06
N ILE A 7 2.56 13.55 63.14
CA ILE A 7 2.99 14.92 62.95
C ILE A 7 3.51 15.43 64.29
N VAL A 8 4.73 15.94 64.31
CA VAL A 8 5.35 16.53 65.50
C VAL A 8 5.71 17.97 65.19
N ILE A 9 5.29 18.88 66.05
CA ILE A 9 5.71 20.29 66.03
C ILE A 9 7.01 20.36 66.84
N LEU A 10 8.05 20.94 66.26
CA LEU A 10 9.35 21.01 66.93
C LEU A 10 9.37 22.10 68.02
N ASP A 11 9.67 21.70 69.25
CA ASP A 11 10.06 22.61 70.33
C ASP A 11 11.56 22.97 70.22
N SER A 12 11.99 24.02 70.93
CA SER A 12 13.38 24.53 70.92
C SER A 12 14.42 23.51 71.40
N GLU A 13 14.01 22.45 72.11
CA GLU A 13 14.89 21.39 72.61
C GLU A 13 14.85 20.11 71.76
N SER A 14 14.12 20.12 70.63
CA SER A 14 13.92 18.92 69.84
C SER A 14 15.19 18.46 69.15
N ARG A 15 15.48 17.16 69.27
CA ARG A 15 16.59 16.44 68.59
C ARG A 15 16.54 16.47 67.07
N HIS A 16 15.47 17.04 66.49
CA HIS A 16 15.24 17.12 65.06
C HIS A 16 15.59 18.49 64.48
N ILE A 17 15.82 19.51 65.32
CA ILE A 17 16.31 20.83 64.88
C ILE A 17 17.67 20.69 64.20
N GLY A 18 17.85 21.39 63.07
CA GLY A 18 19.07 21.39 62.29
C GLY A 18 19.27 20.18 61.37
N LYS A 19 18.43 19.15 61.46
CA LYS A 19 18.37 18.07 60.46
C LYS A 19 17.67 18.54 59.21
N GLU A 20 17.88 17.87 58.08
CA GLU A 20 17.35 18.28 56.79
C GLU A 20 16.16 17.43 56.37
N CYS A 21 15.19 18.07 55.72
CA CYS A 21 14.11 17.40 55.02
C CYS A 21 14.67 16.69 53.78
N ILE A 22 14.45 15.39 53.64
CA ILE A 22 14.98 14.61 52.49
C ILE A 22 14.43 15.08 51.13
N LYS A 23 13.37 15.90 51.12
CA LYS A 23 12.73 16.40 49.89
C LYS A 23 13.25 17.78 49.47
N CYS A 24 13.14 18.79 50.33
CA CYS A 24 13.58 20.16 50.01
C CYS A 24 15.03 20.45 50.42
N GLN A 25 15.65 19.58 51.24
CA GLN A 25 17.01 19.73 51.78
C GLN A 25 17.20 20.94 52.70
N GLU A 26 16.10 21.58 53.12
CA GLU A 26 16.13 22.65 54.11
C GLU A 26 16.20 22.08 55.53
N LYS A 27 16.88 22.80 56.42
CA LYS A 27 17.03 22.44 57.82
C LYS A 27 15.77 22.75 58.61
N PHE A 28 15.38 21.86 59.51
CA PHE A 28 14.27 22.09 60.41
C PHE A 28 14.61 23.12 61.48
N VAL A 29 13.68 24.05 61.70
CA VAL A 29 13.76 25.09 62.73
C VAL A 29 12.67 24.90 63.80
N GLU A 30 12.73 25.68 64.87
CA GLU A 30 11.70 25.67 65.91
C GLU A 30 10.32 26.02 65.31
N ASN A 31 9.27 25.35 65.79
CA ASN A 31 7.89 25.40 65.29
C ASN A 31 7.63 24.81 63.90
N ASP A 32 8.62 24.20 63.24
CA ASP A 32 8.36 23.44 62.02
C ASP A 32 7.49 22.21 62.33
N GLU A 33 6.49 21.97 61.48
CA GLU A 33 5.73 20.73 61.49
C GLU A 33 6.44 19.68 60.65
N ILE A 34 6.83 18.58 61.29
CA ILE A 34 7.56 17.49 60.63
C ILE A 34 6.79 16.17 60.69
N VAL A 35 7.04 15.33 59.69
CA VAL A 35 6.59 13.94 59.63
C VAL A 35 7.80 13.03 59.48
N GLU A 36 7.87 12.05 60.36
CA GLU A 36 8.80 10.93 60.23
C GLU A 36 8.12 9.78 59.48
N CYS A 37 8.73 9.33 58.38
CA CYS A 37 8.19 8.20 57.62
C CYS A 37 8.17 6.92 58.47
N PRO A 38 7.02 6.25 58.67
CA PRO A 38 6.93 5.07 59.54
C PRO A 38 7.65 3.84 58.99
N ARG A 39 8.11 3.88 57.74
CA ARG A 39 8.81 2.77 57.07
C ARG A 39 10.32 2.97 57.01
N CYS A 40 10.78 4.15 56.60
CA CYS A 40 12.19 4.40 56.36
C CYS A 40 12.81 5.44 57.30
N HIS A 41 12.01 5.97 58.24
CA HIS A 41 12.41 6.91 59.29
C HIS A 41 13.04 8.22 58.78
N GLN A 42 12.85 8.54 57.50
CA GLN A 42 13.28 9.82 56.97
C GLN A 42 12.31 10.94 57.37
N LEU A 43 12.88 12.12 57.58
CA LEU A 43 12.18 13.31 58.02
C LEU A 43 11.75 14.15 56.82
N HIS A 44 10.54 14.67 56.90
CA HIS A 44 9.94 15.55 55.92
C HIS A 44 9.24 16.70 56.63
N HIS A 45 9.23 17.90 56.03
CA HIS A 45 8.21 18.88 56.38
C HIS A 45 6.83 18.32 56.04
N VAL A 46 5.82 18.64 56.84
CA VAL A 46 4.42 18.24 56.61
C VAL A 46 3.96 18.63 55.20
N ASP A 47 4.31 19.82 54.71
CA ASP A 47 3.92 20.27 53.38
C ASP A 47 4.63 19.51 52.26
N CYS A 48 5.92 19.20 52.43
CA CYS A 48 6.66 18.36 51.49
C CYS A 48 6.09 16.94 51.42
N TRP A 49 5.66 16.39 52.57
CA TRP A 49 5.01 15.09 52.67
C TRP A 49 3.66 15.08 51.94
N LYS A 50 2.84 16.11 52.13
CA LYS A 50 1.56 16.29 51.43
C LYS A 50 1.75 16.44 49.92
N ALA A 51 2.63 17.35 49.50
CA ALA A 51 2.86 17.66 48.09
C ALA A 51 3.36 16.45 47.30
N GLN A 52 4.19 15.60 47.92
CA GLN A 52 4.69 14.38 47.31
C GLN A 52 3.68 13.22 47.37
N GLY A 53 2.63 13.32 48.20
CA GLY A 53 1.69 12.24 48.47
C GLY A 53 2.28 11.10 49.32
N GLY A 54 3.36 11.36 50.08
CA GLY A 54 4.08 10.36 50.87
C GLY A 54 5.59 10.61 50.97
N CYS A 55 6.37 9.55 51.21
CA CYS A 55 7.81 9.64 51.40
C CYS A 55 8.55 9.96 50.09
N GLY A 56 9.32 11.05 50.07
CA GLY A 56 10.13 11.49 48.94
C GLY A 56 11.47 10.76 48.74
N ARG A 57 11.81 9.77 49.58
CA ARG A 57 13.04 8.97 49.39
C ARG A 57 12.86 8.00 48.22
N TYR A 58 13.82 7.98 47.31
CA TYR A 58 13.83 7.03 46.19
C TYR A 58 13.65 5.58 46.68
N GLY A 59 12.66 4.88 46.13
CA GLY A 59 12.36 3.48 46.45
C GLY A 59 11.53 3.24 47.72
N CYS A 60 11.05 4.27 48.43
CA CYS A 60 10.13 4.08 49.55
C CYS A 60 8.66 4.14 49.08
N PRO A 61 7.87 3.06 49.19
CA PRO A 61 6.48 3.05 48.71
C PRO A 61 5.47 3.57 49.75
N GLN A 62 5.93 4.33 50.75
CA GLN A 62 5.06 4.85 51.79
C GLN A 62 4.27 6.05 51.27
N ILE A 63 2.94 5.91 51.26
CA ILE A 63 1.99 6.96 50.87
C ILE A 63 1.46 7.71 52.09
N ALA A 64 1.19 9.01 51.94
CA ALA A 64 0.53 9.82 52.96
C ALA A 64 -0.95 9.38 53.05
N LYS A 65 -1.39 8.93 54.23
CA LYS A 65 -2.76 8.41 54.42
C LYS A 65 -3.66 9.36 55.21
N THR A 66 -3.06 10.20 56.04
CA THR A 66 -3.72 10.99 57.09
C THR A 66 -3.74 12.48 56.75
N VAL A 67 -3.00 12.90 55.71
CA VAL A 67 -2.75 14.32 55.40
C VAL A 67 -3.13 14.74 53.97
N ILE A 68 -3.77 13.86 53.19
CA ILE A 68 -4.32 14.20 51.87
C ILE A 68 -5.83 14.37 51.99
N ASP A 69 -6.25 15.53 52.46
CA ASP A 69 -7.60 16.06 52.22
C ASP A 69 -7.43 17.18 51.19
N THR A 70 -7.14 16.88 49.93
CA THR A 70 -8.11 16.45 48.93
C THR A 70 -7.30 16.01 47.71
N SER A 71 -7.50 14.80 47.19
CA SER A 71 -7.05 14.54 45.82
C SER A 71 -7.88 15.42 44.87
N PRO A 72 -7.27 16.09 43.86
CA PRO A 72 -8.07 16.71 42.81
C PRO A 72 -8.97 15.63 42.21
N LYS A 73 -10.27 15.91 42.13
CA LYS A 73 -11.25 15.03 41.47
C LYS A 73 -10.71 14.75 40.06
N GLY A 74 -10.18 13.56 39.85
CA GLY A 74 -9.86 13.11 38.50
C GLY A 74 -11.11 13.25 37.65
N ASP A 75 -10.96 13.73 36.43
CA ASP A 75 -12.04 13.74 35.45
C ASP A 75 -12.58 12.32 35.37
N GLY A 76 -13.79 12.12 35.90
CA GLY A 76 -14.41 10.82 35.94
C GLY A 76 -14.49 10.19 34.55
N PRO A 77 -14.85 8.90 34.45
CA PRO A 77 -15.05 8.28 33.15
C PRO A 77 -15.96 9.17 32.29
N PRO A 78 -15.62 9.39 31.01
CA PRO A 78 -16.40 10.27 30.15
C PRO A 78 -17.86 9.82 30.16
N PRO A 79 -18.83 10.75 30.10
CA PRO A 79 -20.23 10.40 30.12
C PRO A 79 -20.53 9.39 29.00
N SER A 80 -21.28 8.34 29.33
CA SER A 80 -21.65 7.32 28.35
C SER A 80 -22.40 7.96 27.19
N ILE A 81 -21.96 7.71 25.97
CA ILE A 81 -22.62 8.23 24.77
C ILE A 81 -24.07 7.72 24.74
N PRO A 82 -25.07 8.61 24.62
CA PRO A 82 -26.47 8.19 24.55
C PRO A 82 -26.72 7.22 23.39
N ARG A 83 -27.47 6.14 23.62
CA ARG A 83 -27.75 5.08 22.63
C ARG A 83 -28.26 5.61 21.28
N LYS A 84 -28.99 6.73 21.27
CA LYS A 84 -29.47 7.40 20.04
C LYS A 84 -28.34 7.77 19.08
N TYR A 85 -27.18 8.21 19.59
CA TYR A 85 -26.03 8.56 18.75
C TYR A 85 -25.30 7.33 18.22
N ILE A 86 -25.28 6.24 19.00
CA ILE A 86 -24.75 4.94 18.55
C ILE A 86 -25.59 4.40 17.39
N TYR A 87 -26.93 4.36 17.55
CA TYR A 87 -27.82 3.94 16.49
C TYR A 87 -27.76 4.87 15.27
N ALA A 88 -27.65 6.19 15.48
CA ALA A 88 -27.45 7.13 14.38
C ALA A 88 -26.15 6.83 13.61
N GLY A 89 -25.05 6.56 14.32
CA GLY A 89 -23.77 6.19 13.70
C GLY A 89 -23.86 4.88 12.90
N ILE A 90 -24.51 3.86 13.47
CA ILE A 90 -24.73 2.56 12.78
C ILE A 90 -25.60 2.75 11.53
N THR A 91 -26.69 3.52 11.63
CA THR A 91 -27.57 3.79 10.50
C THR A 91 -26.84 4.54 9.40
N VAL A 92 -26.04 5.55 9.72
CA VAL A 92 -25.24 6.28 8.73
C VAL A 92 -24.23 5.34 8.05
N ALA A 93 -23.52 4.51 8.81
CA ALA A 93 -22.59 3.54 8.25
C ALA A 93 -23.27 2.53 7.34
N LEU A 94 -24.44 2.00 7.74
CA LEU A 94 -25.24 1.10 6.92
C LEU A 94 -25.73 1.76 5.64
N VAL A 95 -26.23 3.00 5.72
CA VAL A 95 -26.64 3.76 4.53
C VAL A 95 -25.46 3.93 3.58
N ILE A 96 -24.27 4.28 4.07
CA ILE A 96 -23.06 4.41 3.24
C ILE A 96 -22.71 3.08 2.56
N ILE A 97 -22.67 1.98 3.31
CA ILE A 97 -22.37 0.64 2.75
C ILE A 97 -23.40 0.25 1.70
N LEU A 98 -24.69 0.43 2.00
CA LEU A 98 -25.76 0.14 1.05
C LEU A 98 -25.64 1.03 -0.19
N THR A 99 -25.36 2.32 -0.04
CA THR A 99 -25.12 3.19 -1.19
C THR A 99 -23.93 2.73 -2.01
N MET A 100 -22.84 2.24 -1.42
CA MET A 100 -21.70 1.70 -2.16
C MET A 100 -22.03 0.41 -2.93
N ILE A 101 -22.84 -0.48 -2.34
CA ILE A 101 -23.23 -1.76 -2.95
C ILE A 101 -24.23 -1.53 -4.09
N PHE A 102 -25.20 -0.63 -3.88
CA PHE A 102 -26.29 -0.36 -4.81
C PHE A 102 -26.01 0.82 -5.76
N TRP A 103 -24.86 1.48 -5.67
CA TRP A 103 -24.47 2.48 -6.67
C TRP A 103 -24.34 1.78 -8.02
N PRO A 104 -24.98 2.29 -9.09
CA PRO A 104 -24.82 1.71 -10.41
C PRO A 104 -23.33 1.70 -10.77
N LYS A 105 -22.80 0.52 -11.09
CA LYS A 105 -21.45 0.41 -11.62
C LYS A 105 -21.35 1.31 -12.85
N PRO A 106 -20.21 2.00 -13.06
CA PRO A 106 -20.02 2.74 -14.30
C PRO A 106 -20.31 1.81 -15.49
N PRO A 107 -20.93 2.33 -16.56
CA PRO A 107 -21.25 1.52 -17.73
C PRO A 107 -19.98 0.85 -18.23
N ASP A 108 -20.07 -0.44 -18.58
CA ASP A 108 -18.95 -1.19 -19.13
C ASP A 108 -18.40 -0.44 -20.34
N PRO A 109 -17.12 -0.01 -20.34
CA PRO A 109 -16.58 0.81 -21.43
C PRO A 109 -16.59 0.08 -22.79
N ALA A 110 -16.61 -1.26 -22.79
CA ALA A 110 -16.77 -2.01 -24.02
C ALA A 110 -18.20 -1.92 -24.59
N ALA A 111 -19.21 -1.57 -23.81
CA ALA A 111 -20.61 -1.41 -24.26
C ALA A 111 -21.16 -2.60 -25.09
N GLY A 112 -20.71 -3.84 -24.78
CA GLY A 112 -21.10 -5.07 -25.47
C GLY A 112 -20.16 -5.51 -26.60
N ARG A 113 -19.12 -4.73 -26.92
CA ARG A 113 -18.06 -5.07 -27.88
C ARG A 113 -17.17 -6.21 -27.36
N THR A 114 -16.55 -6.95 -28.28
CA THR A 114 -15.54 -7.96 -27.96
C THR A 114 -14.34 -7.29 -27.31
N LYS A 115 -13.98 -7.73 -26.10
CA LYS A 115 -12.82 -7.20 -25.39
C LYS A 115 -11.56 -7.93 -25.83
N VAL A 116 -10.56 -7.18 -26.27
CA VAL A 116 -9.22 -7.69 -26.57
C VAL A 116 -8.24 -7.04 -25.59
N VAL A 117 -7.60 -7.84 -24.73
CA VAL A 117 -6.68 -7.37 -23.71
C VAL A 117 -5.26 -7.36 -24.26
N ALA A 118 -4.65 -6.19 -24.37
CA ALA A 118 -3.27 -6.02 -24.82
C ALA A 118 -2.37 -5.67 -23.64
N LEU A 119 -1.49 -6.59 -23.23
CA LEU A 119 -0.49 -6.40 -22.19
C LEU A 119 0.87 -6.06 -22.81
N ILE A 120 1.19 -4.77 -22.90
CA ILE A 120 2.37 -4.28 -23.61
C ILE A 120 3.36 -3.66 -22.62
N GLU A 121 4.63 -3.98 -22.76
CA GLU A 121 5.68 -3.26 -22.05
C GLU A 121 5.76 -1.82 -22.56
N ALA A 122 5.74 -0.82 -21.68
CA ALA A 122 5.88 0.57 -22.12
C ALA A 122 6.58 1.45 -21.07
N GLY A 123 7.46 2.33 -21.55
CA GLY A 123 7.98 3.45 -20.76
C GLY A 123 6.98 4.61 -20.69
N LEU A 124 7.21 5.59 -19.81
CA LEU A 124 6.26 6.69 -19.57
C LEU A 124 5.80 7.42 -20.85
N GLU A 125 6.74 7.79 -21.72
CA GLU A 125 6.43 8.48 -22.98
C GLU A 125 5.61 7.59 -23.94
N GLU A 126 5.92 6.30 -23.97
CA GLU A 126 5.23 5.33 -24.84
C GLU A 126 3.82 5.02 -24.35
N VAL A 127 3.58 5.08 -23.02
CA VAL A 127 2.25 4.90 -22.45
C VAL A 127 1.28 5.96 -22.97
N GLU A 128 1.68 7.23 -23.02
CA GLU A 128 0.81 8.30 -23.53
C GLU A 128 0.44 8.08 -25.00
N GLU A 129 1.41 7.66 -25.81
CA GLU A 129 1.22 7.38 -27.22
C GLU A 129 0.32 6.16 -27.46
N LEU A 130 0.55 5.05 -26.75
CA LEU A 130 -0.28 3.85 -26.84
C LEU A 130 -1.72 4.12 -26.42
N ASN A 131 -1.92 4.90 -25.34
CA ASN A 131 -3.27 5.30 -24.94
C ASN A 131 -3.97 6.10 -26.04
N ARG A 132 -3.28 7.07 -26.66
CA ARG A 132 -3.84 7.84 -27.79
C ARG A 132 -4.27 6.94 -28.95
N ILE A 133 -3.42 5.97 -29.34
CA ILE A 133 -3.70 5.02 -30.42
C ILE A 133 -4.91 4.15 -30.06
N VAL A 134 -4.92 3.59 -28.84
CA VAL A 134 -6.01 2.71 -28.38
C VAL A 134 -7.33 3.46 -28.20
N ASP A 135 -7.29 4.70 -27.71
CA ASP A 135 -8.48 5.55 -27.58
C ASP A 135 -9.06 5.89 -28.96
N GLN A 136 -8.20 6.15 -29.96
CA GLN A 136 -8.65 6.37 -31.32
C GLN A 136 -9.36 5.13 -31.89
N PHE A 137 -8.79 3.93 -31.69
CA PHE A 137 -9.46 2.68 -32.07
C PHE A 137 -10.79 2.49 -31.34
N ASN A 138 -10.80 2.64 -30.02
CA ASN A 138 -11.98 2.41 -29.19
C ASN A 138 -13.10 3.43 -29.45
N ASN A 139 -12.79 4.61 -29.96
CA ASN A 139 -13.79 5.60 -30.37
C ASN A 139 -14.37 5.35 -31.77
N THR A 140 -13.70 4.55 -32.60
CA THR A 140 -14.07 4.30 -34.00
C THR A 140 -14.56 2.89 -34.26
N SER A 141 -14.15 1.90 -33.45
CA SER A 141 -14.58 0.51 -33.58
C SER A 141 -15.95 0.28 -32.94
N GLU A 142 -16.86 -0.28 -33.73
CA GLU A 142 -18.21 -0.67 -33.31
C GLU A 142 -18.27 -2.07 -32.70
N ASP A 143 -17.26 -2.90 -32.95
CA ASP A 143 -17.24 -4.34 -32.69
C ASP A 143 -16.22 -4.77 -31.62
N ILE A 144 -15.10 -4.06 -31.51
CA ILE A 144 -13.97 -4.43 -30.64
C ILE A 144 -13.66 -3.29 -29.67
N TYR A 145 -13.31 -3.65 -28.44
CA TYR A 145 -12.79 -2.74 -27.44
C TYR A 145 -11.44 -3.24 -26.93
N ILE A 146 -10.38 -2.47 -27.16
CA ILE A 146 -9.04 -2.78 -26.69
C ILE A 146 -8.92 -2.34 -25.24
N VAL A 147 -8.56 -3.28 -24.38
CA VAL A 147 -8.15 -3.01 -23.00
C VAL A 147 -6.63 -2.99 -22.97
N LEU A 148 -6.05 -1.79 -23.04
CA LEU A 148 -4.61 -1.62 -22.93
C LEU A 148 -4.17 -1.73 -21.47
N GLN A 149 -3.15 -2.56 -21.24
CA GLN A 149 -2.47 -2.68 -19.98
C GLN A 149 -0.98 -2.53 -20.23
N THR A 150 -0.37 -1.55 -19.58
CA THR A 150 1.07 -1.32 -19.69
C THR A 150 1.79 -1.69 -18.42
N THR A 151 3.02 -2.15 -18.57
CA THR A 151 3.86 -2.61 -17.46
C THR A 151 5.34 -2.48 -17.81
N SER A 152 6.22 -2.76 -16.85
CA SER A 152 7.67 -2.80 -17.08
C SER A 152 8.12 -4.19 -17.52
N VAL A 153 9.27 -4.29 -18.19
CA VAL A 153 9.89 -5.57 -18.63
C VAL A 153 9.87 -6.60 -17.49
N THR A 154 10.33 -6.17 -16.30
CA THR A 154 10.50 -7.03 -15.13
C THR A 154 9.19 -7.64 -14.66
N LEU A 155 8.07 -6.91 -14.80
CA LEU A 155 6.77 -7.33 -14.30
C LEU A 155 5.93 -8.03 -15.38
N LEU A 156 6.21 -7.77 -16.66
CA LEU A 156 5.46 -8.29 -17.80
C LEU A 156 5.32 -9.81 -17.75
N GLU A 157 6.44 -10.51 -17.61
CA GLU A 157 6.43 -11.98 -17.61
C GLU A 157 5.72 -12.54 -16.38
N GLN A 158 5.94 -11.95 -15.20
CA GLN A 158 5.26 -12.36 -13.99
C GLN A 158 3.75 -12.20 -14.12
N GLN A 159 3.30 -11.06 -14.67
CA GLN A 159 1.89 -10.81 -14.92
C GLN A 159 1.31 -11.79 -15.93
N LEU A 160 2.01 -12.03 -17.04
CA LEU A 160 1.58 -12.97 -18.05
C LEU A 160 1.41 -14.38 -17.47
N MET A 161 2.39 -14.89 -16.72
CA MET A 161 2.34 -16.22 -16.10
C MET A 161 1.22 -16.34 -15.05
N VAL A 162 1.09 -15.36 -14.15
CA VAL A 162 0.07 -15.38 -13.09
C VAL A 162 -1.33 -15.34 -13.69
N ARG A 163 -1.54 -14.49 -14.71
CA ARG A 163 -2.83 -14.34 -15.36
C ARG A 163 -3.19 -15.55 -16.22
N ALA A 164 -2.24 -16.11 -16.95
CA ALA A 164 -2.42 -17.35 -17.68
C ALA A 164 -2.81 -18.50 -16.74
N ALA A 165 -2.13 -18.65 -15.60
CA ALA A 165 -2.48 -19.66 -14.60
C ALA A 165 -3.88 -19.45 -13.99
N ALA A 166 -4.34 -18.20 -13.89
CA ALA A 166 -5.68 -17.86 -13.43
C ALA A 166 -6.78 -18.03 -14.52
N GLY A 167 -6.41 -18.40 -15.75
CA GLY A 167 -7.35 -18.47 -16.88
C GLY A 167 -7.80 -17.10 -17.40
N ASP A 168 -7.05 -16.04 -17.11
CA ASP A 168 -7.28 -14.65 -17.50
C ASP A 168 -6.08 -14.07 -18.27
N ALA A 169 -5.44 -14.88 -19.12
CA ALA A 169 -4.33 -14.43 -19.94
C ALA A 169 -4.74 -13.24 -20.83
N PRO A 170 -3.83 -12.28 -21.08
CA PRO A 170 -4.07 -11.27 -22.11
C PRO A 170 -4.15 -11.93 -23.49
N ASP A 171 -4.90 -11.32 -24.41
CA ASP A 171 -5.01 -11.78 -25.78
C ASP A 171 -3.75 -11.45 -26.59
N ILE A 172 -3.21 -10.25 -26.38
CA ILE A 172 -1.99 -9.76 -27.03
C ILE A 172 -0.97 -9.42 -25.96
N PHE A 173 0.30 -9.75 -26.19
CA PHE A 173 1.38 -9.35 -25.31
C PHE A 173 2.69 -9.10 -26.06
N SER A 174 3.56 -8.29 -25.46
CA SER A 174 4.92 -8.08 -25.98
C SER A 174 5.95 -8.94 -25.26
N LEU A 175 7.07 -9.27 -25.90
CA LEU A 175 8.24 -9.89 -25.25
C LEU A 175 9.55 -9.32 -25.81
N PRO A 176 10.58 -9.10 -24.99
CA PRO A 176 11.93 -8.88 -25.49
C PRO A 176 12.43 -10.07 -26.32
N TYR A 177 13.25 -9.82 -27.34
CA TYR A 177 13.76 -10.88 -28.24
C TYR A 177 14.43 -12.05 -27.49
N ASN A 178 15.21 -11.76 -26.45
CA ASN A 178 15.90 -12.78 -25.66
C ASN A 178 14.96 -13.70 -24.84
N ARG A 179 13.66 -13.37 -24.76
CA ARG A 179 12.65 -14.20 -24.10
C ARG A 179 11.80 -15.03 -25.05
N TYR A 180 11.85 -14.72 -26.34
CA TYR A 180 11.04 -15.37 -27.38
C TYR A 180 11.14 -16.90 -27.31
N GLU A 181 12.36 -17.43 -27.36
CA GLU A 181 12.62 -18.89 -27.33
C GLU A 181 12.05 -19.57 -26.09
N THR A 182 12.08 -18.90 -24.94
CA THR A 182 11.54 -19.48 -23.70
C THR A 182 10.03 -19.68 -23.81
N PHE A 183 9.32 -18.71 -24.38
CA PHE A 183 7.87 -18.76 -24.53
C PHE A 183 7.42 -19.63 -25.71
N LEU A 184 8.23 -19.70 -26.77
CA LEU A 184 8.00 -20.63 -27.88
C LEU A 184 7.98 -22.08 -27.36
N ASN A 185 8.96 -22.46 -26.53
CA ASN A 185 9.04 -23.79 -25.94
C ASN A 185 7.93 -24.10 -24.92
N LEU A 186 7.17 -23.09 -24.48
CA LEU A 186 6.01 -23.25 -23.60
C LEU A 186 4.69 -23.29 -24.38
N ASP A 187 4.74 -23.32 -25.72
CA ASP A 187 3.58 -23.26 -26.61
C ASP A 187 2.65 -22.08 -26.28
N ALA A 188 3.24 -20.94 -25.88
CA ALA A 188 2.48 -19.78 -25.39
C ALA A 188 1.88 -18.93 -26.53
N PHE A 189 2.29 -19.17 -27.78
CA PHE A 189 1.97 -18.34 -28.92
C PHE A 189 0.88 -18.95 -29.80
N TYR A 190 -0.06 -18.10 -30.20
CA TYR A 190 -0.96 -18.41 -31.30
C TYR A 190 -0.22 -18.26 -32.64
N PRO A 191 -0.37 -19.20 -33.58
CA PRO A 191 0.29 -19.13 -34.88
C PRO A 191 -0.28 -17.98 -35.74
N LEU A 192 0.62 -17.22 -36.33
CA LEU A 192 0.38 -16.15 -37.29
C LEU A 192 0.79 -16.67 -38.68
N GLY A 193 -0.07 -16.49 -39.69
CA GLY A 193 0.22 -16.87 -41.07
C GLY A 193 -0.51 -18.11 -41.59
N ILE A 194 -0.07 -18.56 -42.77
CA ILE A 194 -0.67 -19.68 -43.54
C ILE A 194 -0.02 -20.99 -43.07
N GLU A 195 -0.81 -22.07 -42.99
CA GLU A 195 -0.52 -23.35 -42.31
C GLU A 195 0.83 -24.05 -42.65
N GLU A 196 1.52 -23.65 -43.72
CA GLU A 196 2.75 -24.30 -44.20
C GLU A 196 4.03 -23.81 -43.48
N GLU A 197 4.02 -22.63 -42.85
CA GLU A 197 5.11 -22.13 -42.00
C GLU A 197 4.52 -21.35 -40.80
N PRO A 198 4.66 -21.86 -39.55
CA PRO A 198 4.08 -21.16 -38.42
C PRO A 198 5.00 -20.03 -37.96
N TYR A 199 4.57 -18.79 -38.19
CA TYR A 199 5.13 -17.63 -37.50
C TYR A 199 4.40 -17.46 -36.18
N TYR A 200 5.05 -16.92 -35.15
CA TYR A 200 4.47 -16.82 -33.79
C TYR A 200 4.56 -15.42 -33.21
N GLY A 201 5.07 -14.46 -33.96
CA GLY A 201 5.16 -13.08 -33.52
C GLY A 201 5.41 -12.13 -34.68
N VAL A 202 5.28 -10.85 -34.38
CA VAL A 202 5.56 -9.74 -35.29
C VAL A 202 6.56 -8.82 -34.61
N GLU A 203 7.49 -8.24 -35.37
CA GLU A 203 8.40 -7.23 -34.84
C GLU A 203 7.64 -6.00 -34.28
N HIS A 204 8.14 -5.43 -33.18
CA HIS A 204 7.61 -4.17 -32.68
C HIS A 204 8.13 -2.98 -33.51
N PRO A 205 7.28 -2.02 -33.93
CA PRO A 205 7.66 -0.94 -34.86
C PRO A 205 8.80 -0.02 -34.41
N SER A 206 8.97 0.15 -33.09
CA SER A 206 9.94 1.10 -32.53
C SER A 206 10.88 0.53 -31.46
N LYS A 207 10.82 -0.77 -31.14
CA LYS A 207 11.55 -1.34 -30.00
C LYS A 207 12.11 -2.72 -30.33
N LEU A 208 13.19 -3.10 -29.66
CA LEU A 208 13.81 -4.42 -29.80
C LEU A 208 13.01 -5.51 -29.07
N ARG A 209 11.78 -5.75 -29.52
CA ARG A 209 10.85 -6.73 -28.95
C ARG A 209 9.87 -7.20 -30.01
N THR A 210 9.09 -8.21 -29.64
CA THR A 210 8.09 -8.84 -30.49
C THR A 210 6.72 -8.75 -29.85
N LEU A 211 5.69 -8.74 -30.69
CA LEU A 211 4.28 -8.77 -30.30
C LEU A 211 3.68 -10.12 -30.68
N HIS A 212 2.84 -10.66 -29.79
CA HIS A 212 2.31 -12.01 -29.88
C HIS A 212 0.83 -12.04 -29.53
N ILE A 213 0.13 -13.04 -30.05
CA ILE A 213 -1.20 -13.44 -29.60
C ILE A 213 -1.05 -14.67 -28.71
N PHE A 214 -1.78 -14.72 -27.59
CA PHE A 214 -1.74 -15.86 -26.67
C PHE A 214 -2.45 -17.07 -27.26
N PHE A 215 -1.84 -18.26 -27.17
CA PHE A 215 -2.32 -19.48 -27.85
C PHE A 215 -3.79 -19.83 -27.54
N ALA A 216 -4.23 -19.56 -26.31
CA ALA A 216 -5.58 -19.88 -25.84
C ALA A 216 -6.53 -18.66 -25.82
N THR A 217 -6.24 -17.62 -26.60
CA THR A 217 -7.20 -16.51 -26.77
C THR A 217 -8.56 -17.05 -27.25
N LYS A 218 -9.64 -16.48 -26.72
CA LYS A 218 -11.01 -16.80 -27.16
C LYS A 218 -11.39 -16.04 -28.43
N HIS A 219 -10.60 -15.06 -28.83
CA HIS A 219 -10.89 -14.07 -29.86
C HIS A 219 -9.72 -13.92 -30.84
N PRO A 220 -9.29 -15.01 -31.52
CA PRO A 220 -8.09 -14.99 -32.36
C PRO A 220 -8.23 -14.01 -33.54
N GLU A 221 -9.39 -13.97 -34.20
CA GLU A 221 -9.62 -13.10 -35.35
C GLU A 221 -9.62 -11.61 -34.96
N GLU A 222 -10.29 -11.27 -33.86
CA GLU A 222 -10.29 -9.90 -33.32
C GLU A 222 -8.91 -9.51 -32.82
N SER A 223 -8.16 -10.44 -32.22
CA SER A 223 -6.79 -10.20 -31.77
C SER A 223 -5.84 -9.95 -32.94
N ILE A 224 -5.99 -10.65 -34.08
CA ILE A 224 -5.23 -10.37 -35.30
C ILE A 224 -5.56 -8.97 -35.82
N LYS A 225 -6.85 -8.60 -35.87
CA LYS A 225 -7.29 -7.26 -36.32
C LYS A 225 -6.71 -6.16 -35.43
N VAL A 226 -6.74 -6.35 -34.11
CA VAL A 226 -6.14 -5.41 -33.15
C VAL A 226 -4.63 -5.36 -33.30
N LEU A 227 -3.95 -6.51 -33.44
CA LEU A 227 -2.50 -6.54 -33.61
C LEU A 227 -2.07 -5.81 -34.89
N LYS A 228 -2.77 -6.03 -36.02
CA LYS A 228 -2.54 -5.31 -37.28
C LYS A 228 -2.72 -3.81 -37.11
N TYR A 229 -3.77 -3.38 -36.41
CA TYR A 229 -3.99 -1.97 -36.12
C TYR A 229 -2.84 -1.37 -35.30
N LEU A 230 -2.46 -2.03 -34.20
CA LEU A 230 -1.38 -1.56 -33.32
C LEU A 230 -0.05 -1.40 -34.07
N VAL A 231 0.38 -2.40 -34.86
CA VAL A 231 1.66 -2.30 -35.60
C VAL A 231 1.62 -1.29 -36.74
N THR A 232 0.43 -0.94 -37.24
CA THR A 232 0.24 0.09 -38.27
C THR A 232 0.35 1.50 -37.68
N GLU A 233 -0.27 1.73 -36.52
CA GLU A 233 -0.39 3.07 -35.92
C GLU A 233 0.76 3.43 -34.97
N MET A 234 1.46 2.45 -34.41
CA MET A 234 2.65 2.69 -33.61
C MET A 234 3.75 3.36 -34.47
N PRO A 235 4.53 4.29 -33.89
CA PRO A 235 5.57 4.98 -34.62
C PRO A 235 6.66 3.99 -35.04
N ARG A 236 7.19 4.18 -36.25
CA ARG A 236 8.28 3.36 -36.77
C ARG A 236 9.63 4.00 -36.44
N GLN A 237 10.57 3.20 -35.97
CA GLN A 237 11.97 3.60 -35.82
C GLN A 237 12.88 2.63 -36.57
N ASP A 238 13.98 3.15 -37.12
CA ASP A 238 15.02 2.29 -37.68
C ASP A 238 15.80 1.63 -36.53
N LEU A 239 15.60 0.32 -36.37
CA LEU A 239 16.22 -0.48 -35.32
C LEU A 239 17.53 -1.13 -35.77
N SER A 240 17.99 -0.92 -37.00
CA SER A 240 19.15 -1.63 -37.58
C SER A 240 20.41 -1.45 -36.74
N LEU A 241 20.72 -0.20 -36.36
CA LEU A 241 21.87 0.11 -35.50
C LEU A 241 21.76 -0.52 -34.11
N LEU A 242 20.55 -0.54 -33.53
CA LEU A 242 20.33 -1.13 -32.21
C LEU A 242 20.46 -2.67 -32.25
N LYS A 243 19.96 -3.32 -33.31
CA LYS A 243 20.13 -4.77 -33.54
C LYS A 243 21.62 -5.11 -33.67
N GLU A 244 22.38 -4.32 -34.44
CA GLU A 244 23.83 -4.51 -34.60
C GLU A 244 24.60 -4.34 -33.28
N GLN A 245 24.31 -3.28 -32.52
CA GLN A 245 24.97 -3.00 -31.23
C GLN A 245 24.70 -4.07 -30.17
N THR A 246 23.48 -4.60 -30.15
CA THR A 246 23.07 -5.60 -29.15
C THR A 246 23.46 -7.03 -29.55
N GLY A 247 23.79 -7.27 -30.82
CA GLY A 247 24.04 -8.61 -31.35
C GLY A 247 22.81 -9.52 -31.28
N LEU A 248 21.61 -8.95 -31.16
CA LEU A 248 20.37 -9.71 -31.08
C LEU A 248 20.01 -10.26 -32.46
N ILE A 249 19.77 -11.56 -32.50
CA ILE A 249 19.29 -12.27 -33.69
C ILE A 249 17.77 -12.29 -33.61
N VAL A 250 17.10 -11.79 -34.66
CA VAL A 250 15.65 -11.92 -34.81
C VAL A 250 15.34 -13.39 -35.12
N PRO A 251 14.45 -14.04 -34.36
CA PRO A 251 14.08 -15.43 -34.64
C PRO A 251 13.41 -15.58 -36.02
N ASP A 252 13.71 -16.65 -36.74
CA ASP A 252 13.17 -16.90 -38.09
C ASP A 252 11.63 -17.06 -38.11
N THR A 253 11.04 -17.39 -36.96
CA THR A 253 9.59 -17.55 -36.76
C THR A 253 8.88 -16.25 -36.32
N VAL A 254 9.52 -15.09 -36.53
CA VAL A 254 8.96 -13.75 -36.31
C VAL A 254 8.82 -13.04 -37.65
N LEU A 255 7.62 -12.55 -37.94
CA LEU A 255 7.35 -11.77 -39.13
C LEU A 255 7.85 -10.33 -38.98
N ASP A 256 8.42 -9.79 -40.05
CA ASP A 256 8.50 -8.35 -40.21
C ASP A 256 7.08 -7.75 -40.39
N ILE A 257 6.97 -6.45 -40.12
CA ILE A 257 5.68 -5.76 -40.09
C ILE A 257 5.01 -5.77 -41.46
N GLU A 258 5.75 -5.61 -42.56
CA GLU A 258 5.16 -5.56 -43.90
C GLU A 258 4.63 -6.93 -44.31
N SER A 259 5.40 -7.99 -44.05
CA SER A 259 4.96 -9.37 -44.31
C SER A 259 3.73 -9.75 -43.50
N PHE A 260 3.60 -9.27 -42.26
CA PHE A 260 2.41 -9.50 -41.43
C PHE A 260 1.18 -8.73 -41.92
N LEU A 261 1.35 -7.49 -42.38
CA LEU A 261 0.24 -6.66 -42.89
C LEU A 261 -0.24 -7.09 -44.28
N ALA A 262 0.61 -7.74 -45.07
CA ALA A 262 0.29 -8.20 -46.41
C ALA A 262 -0.57 -9.48 -46.46
N GLN A 263 -0.63 -10.24 -45.37
CA GLN A 263 -1.48 -11.43 -45.21
C GLN A 263 -2.93 -11.05 -44.96
#